data_AF-A0A8T3BCA4-F1
#
_entry.id   AF-A0A8T3BCA4-F1
#
_cell.length_a   1.000
_cell.length_b   1.000
_cell.length_c   1.000
_cell.angle_alpha   90.00
_cell.angle_beta   90.00
_cell.angle_gamma   90.00
#
_symmetry.space_group_name_H-M   'P 1'
#
loop_
_entity.id
_entity.type
_entity.pdbx_description
1 polymer ?
#
loop_
_entity_poly.entity_id
_entity_poly.type
_entity_poly.pdbx_seq_one_letter_code
_entity_poly.pdbx_strand_id
1 'polypeptide(L)'
;MLLLLLYWKHLSIMADKIKRCFFLTIHYGSNLSLLWDPWCNGTSIANILDDARDLSFYSSFYCWDVGKIINGNSWIIPLCFEATIVSKIHNVCINNQIENHLWLDITNQKFKNFRSQFYSSCTLSRGISWSGTRIPPSVFLLTPGWPSKMD
;
A
#
# COMPACT_ATOMS: atom_id res chain seq x y z
N MET A 1 22.18 14.74 10.95
CA MET A 1 20.87 14.26 11.45
C MET A 1 19.69 15.02 10.85
N LEU A 2 19.68 16.36 10.85
CA LEU A 2 18.60 17.20 10.25
C LEU A 2 18.30 16.91 8.77
N LEU A 3 19.33 16.68 7.94
CA LEU A 3 19.15 16.33 6.52
C LEU A 3 18.38 15.01 6.33
N LEU A 4 18.57 14.04 7.23
CA LEU A 4 17.89 12.75 7.15
C LEU A 4 16.39 12.91 7.45
N LEU A 5 16.03 13.71 8.46
CA LEU A 5 14.64 13.96 8.83
C LEU A 5 13.87 14.68 7.72
N LEU A 6 14.49 15.68 7.09
CA LEU A 6 13.90 16.40 5.96
C LEU A 6 13.70 15.48 4.76
N TYR A 7 14.67 14.60 4.49
CA TYR A 7 14.59 13.62 3.41
C TYR A 7 13.44 12.62 3.63
N TRP A 8 13.34 12.02 4.84
CA TRP A 8 12.25 11.12 5.18
C TRP A 8 10.89 11.80 5.11
N LYS A 9 10.77 13.03 5.61
CA LYS A 9 9.53 13.80 5.50
C LYS A 9 9.14 14.03 4.04
N HIS A 10 10.10 14.36 3.18
CA HIS A 10 9.85 14.54 1.75
C HIS A 10 9.39 13.25 1.08
N LEU A 11 10.06 12.12 1.36
CA LEU A 11 9.63 10.80 0.88
C LEU A 11 8.22 10.45 1.34
N SER A 12 7.87 10.70 2.60
CA SER A 12 6.52 10.44 3.11
C SER A 12 5.47 11.27 2.40
N ILE A 13 5.73 12.56 2.13
CA ILE A 13 4.82 13.43 1.39
C ILE A 13 4.65 12.94 -0.05
N MET A 14 5.73 12.52 -0.70
CA MET A 14 5.66 12.00 -2.08
C MET A 14 4.91 10.67 -2.12
N ALA A 15 5.19 9.76 -1.19
CA ALA A 15 4.46 8.51 -1.06
C ALA A 15 2.95 8.74 -0.89
N ASP A 16 2.56 9.70 -0.04
CA ASP A 16 1.15 10.05 0.18
C ASP A 16 0.45 10.56 -1.09
N LYS A 17 1.15 11.38 -1.90
CA LYS A 17 0.63 11.82 -3.21
C LYS A 17 0.44 10.66 -4.18
N ILE A 18 1.39 9.75 -4.21
CA ILE A 18 1.41 8.60 -5.12
C ILE A 18 0.34 7.56 -4.73
N LYS A 19 -0.02 7.43 -3.44
CA LYS A 19 -1.07 6.50 -2.97
C LYS A 19 -2.37 6.61 -3.77
N ARG A 20 -2.77 7.83 -4.14
CA ARG A 20 -4.01 8.10 -4.91
C ARG A 20 -3.97 7.63 -6.35
N CYS A 21 -2.78 7.30 -6.87
CA CYS A 21 -2.58 6.79 -8.23
C CYS A 21 -2.61 5.26 -8.30
N PHE A 22 -2.69 4.59 -7.14
CA PHE A 22 -2.79 3.14 -7.06
C PHE A 22 -4.22 2.72 -6.79
N PHE A 23 -4.71 1.79 -7.62
CA PHE A 23 -5.92 1.04 -7.31
C PHE A 23 -5.52 -0.41 -7.07
N LEU A 24 -5.85 -0.90 -5.88
CA LEU A 24 -5.70 -2.29 -5.47
C LEU A 24 -7.05 -2.98 -5.68
N THR A 25 -7.03 -4.12 -6.38
CA THR A 25 -8.21 -4.96 -6.53
C THR A 25 -8.10 -6.11 -5.55
N ILE A 26 -9.15 -6.32 -4.74
CA ILE A 26 -9.15 -7.38 -3.74
C ILE A 26 -9.65 -8.68 -4.36
N HIS A 27 -8.96 -9.76 -4.03
CA HIS A 27 -9.31 -11.13 -4.40
C HIS A 27 -9.27 -12.03 -3.16
N TYR A 28 -9.98 -13.16 -3.16
CA TYR A 28 -10.03 -14.08 -2.00
C TYR A 28 -8.65 -14.65 -1.63
N GLY A 29 -7.72 -14.69 -2.59
CA GLY A 29 -6.32 -15.09 -2.39
C GLY A 29 -5.35 -13.90 -2.25
N SER A 30 -5.84 -12.71 -1.89
CA SER A 30 -5.01 -11.51 -1.74
C SER A 30 -4.01 -11.68 -0.60
N ASN A 31 -2.73 -11.39 -0.88
CA ASN A 31 -1.65 -11.43 0.10
C ASN A 31 -1.38 -10.05 0.73
N LEU A 32 -2.27 -9.08 0.50
CA LEU A 32 -2.17 -7.76 1.10
C LEU A 32 -2.33 -7.88 2.62
N SER A 33 -1.52 -7.14 3.35
CA SER A 33 -1.65 -7.00 4.80
C SER A 33 -3.00 -6.43 5.17
N LEU A 34 -3.71 -7.13 6.05
CA LEU A 34 -5.03 -6.73 6.53
C LEU A 34 -5.01 -5.32 7.12
N LEU A 35 -3.98 -5.01 7.92
CA LEU A 35 -3.93 -3.75 8.67
C LEU A 35 -3.12 -2.66 7.97
N TRP A 36 -2.04 -3.03 7.28
CA TRP A 36 -1.02 -2.07 6.86
C TRP A 36 -1.20 -1.59 5.42
N ASP A 37 -1.75 -2.43 4.54
CA ASP A 37 -1.86 -2.07 3.12
C ASP A 37 -3.09 -1.19 2.85
N PRO A 38 -3.01 -0.25 1.89
CA PRO A 38 -4.07 0.72 1.60
C PRO A 38 -5.18 0.13 0.72
N TRP A 39 -5.64 -1.08 1.04
CA TRP A 39 -6.59 -1.83 0.22
C TRP A 39 -8.05 -1.44 0.49
N CYS A 40 -8.33 -0.83 1.64
CA CYS A 40 -9.67 -0.36 2.01
C CYS A 40 -9.93 1.02 1.37
N ASN A 41 -10.21 1.04 0.07
CA ASN A 41 -10.44 2.25 -0.73
C ASN A 41 -9.28 3.26 -0.66
N GLY A 42 -8.03 2.78 -0.79
CA GLY A 42 -6.84 3.61 -0.75
C GLY A 42 -6.38 4.00 0.66
N THR A 43 -7.05 3.50 1.69
CA THR A 43 -6.67 3.69 3.11
C THR A 43 -6.38 2.35 3.75
N SER A 44 -5.45 2.32 4.70
CA SER A 44 -5.17 1.13 5.50
C SER A 44 -6.09 1.08 6.73
N ILE A 45 -6.39 -0.11 7.24
CA ILE A 45 -7.19 -0.22 8.47
C ILE A 45 -6.45 0.42 9.65
N ALA A 46 -5.12 0.30 9.72
CA ALA A 46 -4.30 0.96 10.73
C ALA A 46 -4.52 2.49 10.74
N ASN A 47 -4.58 3.13 9.57
CA ASN A 47 -4.85 4.57 9.49
C ASN A 47 -6.26 4.93 9.95
N ILE A 48 -7.25 4.05 9.75
CA ILE A 48 -8.62 4.26 10.24
C ILE A 48 -8.68 4.12 11.76
N LEU A 49 -7.82 3.26 12.33
CA LEU A 49 -7.74 2.99 13.77
C LEU A 49 -6.97 4.06 14.55
N ASP A 50 -5.94 4.66 13.96
CA ASP A 50 -5.09 5.67 14.60
C ASP A 50 -5.90 6.91 15.06
N ASP A 51 -7.02 7.19 14.38
CA ASP A 51 -7.96 8.25 14.77
C ASP A 51 -8.89 7.85 15.94
N ALA A 52 -8.92 6.58 16.35
CA ALA A 52 -9.97 6.05 17.23
C ALA A 52 -9.48 5.27 18.47
N ARG A 53 -8.37 4.52 18.42
CA ARG A 53 -7.93 3.60 19.52
C ARG A 53 -6.45 3.22 19.48
N ASP A 54 -6.00 2.59 20.57
CA ASP A 54 -4.71 1.91 20.67
C ASP A 54 -4.64 0.68 19.72
N LEU A 55 -3.74 0.74 18.73
CA LEU A 55 -3.48 -0.33 17.77
C LEU A 55 -3.10 -1.66 18.44
N SER A 56 -2.61 -1.64 19.68
CA SER A 56 -2.20 -2.84 20.43
C SER A 56 -3.31 -3.90 20.54
N PHE A 57 -4.58 -3.46 20.58
CA PHE A 57 -5.75 -4.35 20.62
C PHE A 57 -5.87 -5.23 19.37
N TYR A 58 -5.30 -4.81 18.25
CA TYR A 58 -5.34 -5.51 16.97
C TYR A 58 -4.04 -6.26 16.65
N SER A 59 -3.14 -6.41 17.63
CA SER A 59 -1.85 -7.08 17.48
C SER A 59 -1.94 -8.51 16.93
N SER A 60 -3.00 -9.24 17.26
CA SER A 60 -3.27 -10.59 16.73
C SER A 60 -3.46 -10.63 15.21
N PHE A 61 -3.80 -9.50 14.59
CA PHE A 61 -4.06 -9.36 13.16
C PHE A 61 -2.85 -8.80 12.39
N TYR A 62 -1.72 -8.52 13.05
CA TYR A 62 -0.56 -7.88 12.40
C TYR A 62 0.04 -8.71 11.27
N CYS A 63 -0.09 -10.04 11.34
CA CYS A 63 0.38 -10.98 10.33
C CYS A 63 -0.75 -11.56 9.47
N TRP A 64 -1.95 -10.97 9.51
CA TRP A 64 -3.05 -11.40 8.67
C TRP A 64 -2.97 -10.74 7.30
N ASP A 65 -3.29 -11.54 6.30
CA ASP A 65 -3.59 -11.07 4.96
C ASP A 65 -5.10 -10.81 4.83
N VAL A 66 -5.47 -10.07 3.78
CA VAL A 66 -6.88 -9.80 3.45
C VAL A 66 -7.61 -11.08 3.05
N GLY A 67 -6.92 -12.02 2.40
CA GLY A 67 -7.50 -13.30 2.00
C GLY A 67 -8.12 -14.10 3.17
N LYS A 68 -7.53 -14.05 4.36
CA LYS A 68 -8.04 -14.71 5.58
C LYS A 68 -9.42 -14.23 6.03
N ILE A 69 -9.84 -13.03 5.62
CA ILE A 69 -11.16 -12.50 5.96
C ILE A 69 -12.13 -12.53 4.77
N ILE A 70 -11.83 -13.33 3.74
CA ILE A 70 -12.68 -13.53 2.57
C ILE A 70 -13.01 -15.01 2.42
N ASN A 71 -14.29 -15.31 2.17
CA ASN A 71 -14.72 -16.64 1.78
C ASN A 71 -15.56 -16.54 0.50
N GLY A 72 -14.99 -17.02 -0.61
CA GLY A 72 -15.57 -16.84 -1.94
C GLY A 72 -15.68 -15.36 -2.29
N ASN A 73 -16.92 -14.85 -2.35
CA ASN A 73 -17.22 -13.46 -2.67
C ASN A 73 -17.87 -12.71 -1.49
N SER A 74 -17.56 -13.12 -0.26
CA SER A 74 -18.13 -12.55 0.96
C SER A 74 -17.05 -12.29 2.01
N TRP A 75 -17.24 -11.18 2.73
CA TRP A 75 -16.37 -10.78 3.84
C TRP A 75 -16.72 -11.55 5.12
N ILE A 76 -15.73 -12.17 5.75
CA ILE A 76 -15.83 -12.80 7.07
C ILE A 76 -14.96 -11.99 8.05
N ILE A 77 -15.52 -10.89 8.53
CA ILE A 77 -14.81 -9.95 9.39
C ILE A 77 -14.93 -10.40 10.86
N PRO A 78 -13.82 -10.44 11.63
CA PRO A 78 -13.88 -10.73 13.05
C PRO A 78 -14.76 -9.74 13.83
N LEU A 79 -15.52 -10.25 14.81
CA LEU A 79 -16.47 -9.46 15.63
C LEU A 79 -15.81 -8.35 16.46
N CYS A 80 -14.48 -8.40 16.64
CA CYS A 80 -13.75 -7.38 17.37
C CYS A 80 -13.59 -6.06 16.58
N PHE A 81 -13.85 -6.07 15.27
CA PHE A 81 -13.83 -4.84 14.47
C PHE A 81 -15.09 -4.00 14.72
N GLU A 82 -14.90 -2.68 14.83
CA GLU A 82 -16.02 -1.76 14.98
C GLU A 82 -16.91 -1.72 13.74
N ALA A 83 -18.20 -1.41 13.95
CA ALA A 83 -19.18 -1.29 12.87
C ALA A 83 -18.77 -0.29 11.77
N THR A 84 -18.04 0.77 12.14
CA THR A 84 -17.49 1.77 11.22
C THR A 84 -16.47 1.16 10.25
N ILE A 85 -15.55 0.35 10.76
CA ILE A 85 -14.53 -0.35 9.96
C ILE A 85 -15.18 -1.45 9.13
N VAL A 86 -16.08 -2.22 9.75
CA VAL A 86 -16.85 -3.27 9.08
C VAL A 86 -17.61 -2.72 7.87
N SER A 87 -18.29 -1.58 8.04
CA SER A 87 -18.98 -0.87 6.94
C SER A 87 -18.00 -0.46 5.83
N LYS A 88 -16.83 0.08 6.18
CA LYS A 88 -15.80 0.44 5.19
C LYS A 88 -15.29 -0.77 4.42
N ILE A 89 -15.05 -1.90 5.09
CA ILE A 89 -14.61 -3.15 4.45
C ILE A 89 -15.69 -3.68 3.50
N HIS A 90 -16.96 -3.70 3.92
CA HIS A 90 -18.07 -4.16 3.07
C HIS A 90 -18.26 -3.31 1.81
N ASN A 91 -17.87 -2.03 1.82
CA ASN A 91 -17.89 -1.17 0.64
C ASN A 91 -16.78 -1.47 -0.37
N VAL A 92 -15.81 -2.32 -0.02
CA VAL A 92 -14.77 -2.78 -0.94
C VAL A 92 -15.30 -3.96 -1.74
N CYS A 93 -15.31 -3.81 -3.06
CA CYS A 93 -15.70 -4.88 -3.96
C CYS A 93 -14.63 -5.97 -3.98
N ILE A 94 -15.06 -7.22 -3.78
CA ILE A 94 -14.23 -8.41 -4.04
C ILE A 94 -14.33 -8.72 -5.54
N ASN A 95 -13.19 -8.84 -6.20
CA ASN A 95 -13.09 -9.19 -7.60
C ASN A 95 -12.78 -10.68 -7.73
N ASN A 96 -13.43 -11.35 -8.69
CA ASN A 96 -13.19 -12.76 -9.02
C ASN A 96 -11.96 -12.95 -9.93
N GLN A 97 -11.37 -11.87 -10.42
CA GLN A 97 -10.13 -11.93 -11.19
C GLN A 97 -8.91 -11.88 -10.27
N ILE A 98 -7.79 -12.44 -10.75
CA ILE A 98 -6.50 -12.40 -10.06
C ILE A 98 -6.17 -10.96 -9.68
N GLU A 99 -5.63 -10.80 -8.47
CA GLU A 99 -5.19 -9.53 -7.91
C GLU A 99 -4.36 -8.74 -8.93
N ASN A 100 -4.86 -7.55 -9.28
CA ASN A 100 -4.24 -6.65 -10.21
C ASN A 100 -3.93 -5.31 -9.53
N HIS A 101 -2.71 -4.83 -9.71
CA HIS A 101 -2.31 -3.49 -9.33
C HIS A 101 -2.39 -2.59 -10.56
N LEU A 102 -3.21 -1.54 -10.46
CA LEU A 102 -3.34 -0.53 -11.49
C LEU A 102 -2.50 0.68 -11.14
N TRP A 103 -1.70 1.13 -12.11
CA TRP A 103 -1.06 2.45 -12.07
C TRP A 103 -1.69 3.32 -13.16
N LEU A 104 -2.41 4.37 -12.77
CA LEU A 104 -3.19 5.22 -13.70
C LEU A 104 -4.11 4.37 -14.61
N ASP A 105 -4.88 3.46 -14.02
CA ASP A 105 -5.83 2.57 -14.72
C ASP A 105 -5.23 1.59 -15.73
N ILE A 106 -3.89 1.45 -15.75
CA ILE A 106 -3.19 0.50 -16.62
C ILE A 106 -2.73 -0.71 -15.79
N THR A 107 -3.24 -1.89 -16.13
CA THR A 107 -2.81 -3.19 -15.57
C THR A 107 -1.41 -3.56 -16.04
N ASN A 108 -0.61 -4.19 -15.16
CA ASN A 108 0.68 -4.80 -15.54
C ASN A 108 1.69 -3.84 -16.18
N GLN A 109 1.78 -2.61 -15.68
CA GLN A 109 2.85 -1.71 -16.12
C GLN A 109 4.22 -2.29 -15.74
N LYS A 110 5.04 -2.55 -16.76
CA LYS A 110 6.46 -2.83 -16.54
C LYS A 110 7.10 -1.62 -15.84
N PHE A 111 8.05 -1.86 -14.94
CA PHE A 111 8.75 -0.80 -14.20
C PHE A 111 9.30 0.33 -15.10
N LYS A 112 9.68 0.01 -16.35
CA LYS A 112 10.10 0.98 -17.36
C LYS A 112 9.03 2.04 -17.67
N ASN A 113 7.76 1.64 -17.74
CA ASN A 113 6.63 2.53 -18.03
C ASN A 113 6.30 3.40 -16.82
N PHE A 114 6.28 2.80 -15.62
CA PHE A 114 6.17 3.54 -14.37
C PHE A 114 7.23 4.62 -14.27
N ARG A 115 8.51 4.26 -14.49
CA ARG A 115 9.64 5.20 -14.44
C ARG A 115 9.45 6.35 -15.44
N SER A 116 9.04 6.05 -16.67
CA SER A 116 8.79 7.08 -17.68
C SER A 116 7.69 8.04 -17.26
N GLN A 117 6.55 7.55 -16.74
CA GLN A 117 5.40 8.37 -16.34
C GLN A 117 5.66 9.17 -15.05
N PHE A 118 6.38 8.56 -14.11
CA PHE A 118 6.76 9.20 -12.85
C PHE A 118 7.73 10.36 -13.09
N TYR A 119 8.77 10.16 -13.91
CA TYR A 119 9.75 11.21 -14.16
C TYR A 119 9.32 12.22 -15.24
N SER A 120 8.38 11.88 -16.14
CA SER A 120 7.85 12.86 -17.10
C SER A 120 7.11 14.01 -16.43
N SER A 121 6.45 13.75 -15.30
CA SER A 121 5.75 14.75 -14.49
C SER A 121 6.69 15.54 -13.56
N CYS A 122 7.87 15.01 -13.23
CA CYS A 122 8.91 15.74 -12.48
C CYS A 122 9.61 16.83 -13.29
N THR A 123 9.55 16.80 -14.63
CA THR A 123 10.23 17.77 -15.50
C THR A 123 9.59 19.17 -15.54
N LEU A 124 8.40 19.36 -14.96
CA LEU A 124 7.64 20.62 -15.04
C LEU A 124 7.71 21.52 -13.78
N SER A 125 8.33 21.06 -12.69
CA SER A 125 8.64 21.92 -11.54
C SER A 125 10.09 22.39 -11.60
N ARG A 126 10.30 23.56 -12.23
CA ARG A 126 11.48 24.43 -12.19
C ARG A 126 12.74 23.88 -11.51
N GLY A 127 13.73 23.50 -12.33
CA GLY A 127 15.14 23.83 -12.04
C GLY A 127 16.02 22.82 -11.32
N ILE A 128 15.64 21.55 -11.17
CA ILE A 128 16.58 20.51 -10.68
C ILE A 128 16.81 19.47 -11.77
N SER A 129 17.90 19.66 -12.52
CA SER A 129 18.48 18.65 -13.39
C SER A 129 19.08 17.55 -12.52
N TRP A 130 18.47 16.37 -12.53
CA TRP A 130 19.11 15.16 -12.01
C TRP A 130 20.06 14.64 -13.08
N SER A 131 21.29 15.18 -13.10
CA SER A 131 22.36 14.59 -13.89
C SER A 131 22.70 13.21 -13.33
N GLY A 132 22.72 12.24 -14.24
CA GLY A 132 22.82 10.81 -13.96
C GLY A 132 23.79 10.43 -12.84
N THR A 133 23.22 9.96 -11.74
CA THR A 133 23.89 8.97 -10.89
C THR A 133 22.92 7.81 -10.70
N ARG A 134 23.37 6.62 -11.11
CA ARG A 134 22.62 5.37 -10.98
C ARG A 134 22.40 5.14 -9.49
N ILE A 135 21.19 5.38 -9.01
CA ILE A 135 20.76 4.78 -7.74
C ILE A 135 20.58 3.29 -8.04
N PRO A 136 21.34 2.39 -7.40
CA PRO A 136 21.20 0.97 -7.65
C PRO A 136 19.79 0.50 -7.21
N PRO A 137 19.20 -0.49 -7.89
CA PRO A 137 17.86 -1.01 -7.57
C PRO A 137 17.69 -1.59 -6.16
N SER A 138 18.78 -1.69 -5.38
CA SER A 138 18.81 -2.30 -4.05
C SER A 138 18.20 -1.45 -2.93
N VAL A 139 17.71 -0.24 -3.21
CA VAL A 139 17.16 0.67 -2.16
C VAL A 139 15.65 0.48 -1.92
N PHE A 140 14.97 -0.38 -2.67
CA PHE A 140 13.54 -0.67 -2.47
C PHE A 140 13.23 -1.82 -1.51
N LEU A 141 14.23 -2.44 -0.88
CA LEU A 141 14.03 -3.54 0.06
C LEU A 141 14.52 -3.17 1.46
N LEU A 142 13.78 -2.31 2.18
CA LEU A 142 13.86 -2.25 3.65
C LEU A 142 12.50 -1.84 4.23
N THR A 143 11.54 -2.77 4.22
CA THR A 143 10.58 -2.87 5.33
C THR A 143 11.24 -3.69 6.45
N PRO A 144 11.06 -3.34 7.73
CA PRO A 144 11.53 -4.18 8.82
C PRO A 144 10.59 -5.39 8.94
N GLY A 145 11.11 -6.58 8.69
CA GLY A 145 10.45 -7.85 9.03
C GLY A 145 9.89 -8.63 7.84
N TRP A 146 10.77 -9.25 7.07
CA TRP A 146 10.42 -10.50 6.38
C TRP A 146 11.57 -11.50 6.57
N PRO A 147 11.27 -12.76 6.93
CA PRO A 147 12.30 -13.75 7.21
C PRO A 147 12.99 -14.12 5.89
N SER A 148 14.29 -13.95 5.86
CA SER A 148 15.13 -14.39 4.76
C SER A 148 15.45 -15.87 4.91
N LYS A 149 15.18 -16.58 3.80
CA LYS A 149 15.71 -17.88 3.34
C LYS A 149 14.84 -19.13 3.53
N MET A 150 14.36 -19.58 2.37
CA MET A 150 14.41 -20.98 1.92
C MET A 150 15.84 -21.54 2.11
N ASP A 151 15.92 -22.71 2.74
CA ASP A 151 16.23 -23.95 1.99
C ASP A 151 14.95 -24.80 1.94
#